data_AF-B0T6V3-F1
#
_entry.id   AF-B0T6V3-F1
#
_cell.length_a   1.000
_cell.length_b   1.000
_cell.length_c   1.000
_cell.angle_alpha   90.00
_cell.angle_beta   90.00
_cell.angle_gamma   90.00
#
_symmetry.space_group_name_H-M   'P 1'
#
loop_
_entity.id
_entity.type
_entity.pdbx_description
1 polymer ?
#
loop_
_entity_poly.entity_id
_entity_poly.type
_entity_poly.pdbx_seq_one_letter_code
_entity_poly.pdbx_strand_id
1 'polypeptide(L)'
;MSSIEKDFLARALGLGLAETIARTIQDLDRVIAEYPARGGERYLKRLHEQRRSLVAPSLRTIAALVVSMCAQDRLRARLIAPTFALLAAQRPDMARFYEHLNAAGGVFVDQPADVVAQSDVTALRVDAA
;
A
#
# COMPACT_ATOMS: atom_id res chain seq x y z
N MET A 1 -13.40 -11.92 -7.44
CA MET A 1 -12.36 -11.40 -6.54
C MET A 1 -11.75 -12.57 -5.78
N SER A 2 -10.45 -12.82 -5.95
CA SER A 2 -9.74 -13.97 -5.35
C SER A 2 -9.57 -13.81 -3.83
N SER A 3 -9.14 -14.88 -3.13
CA SER A 3 -8.88 -14.81 -1.68
C SER A 3 -7.82 -13.75 -1.35
N ILE A 4 -6.73 -13.70 -2.12
CA ILE A 4 -5.65 -12.73 -1.87
C ILE A 4 -6.09 -11.28 -2.09
N GLU A 5 -6.98 -11.04 -3.07
CA GLU A 5 -7.55 -9.71 -3.31
C GLU A 5 -8.44 -9.26 -2.15
N LYS A 6 -9.21 -10.18 -1.56
CA LYS A 6 -10.03 -9.91 -0.38
C LYS A 6 -9.16 -9.62 0.85
N ASP A 7 -8.10 -10.39 1.05
CA ASP A 7 -7.17 -10.20 2.18
C ASP A 7 -6.42 -8.88 2.07
N PHE A 8 -5.97 -8.53 0.86
CA PHE A 8 -5.38 -7.22 0.58
C PHE A 8 -6.36 -6.08 0.87
N LEU A 9 -7.60 -6.18 0.38
CA LEU A 9 -8.62 -5.17 0.64
C LEU A 9 -8.93 -5.03 2.14
N ALA A 10 -9.08 -6.14 2.86
CA ALA A 10 -9.34 -6.13 4.30
C ALA A 10 -8.22 -5.44 5.07
N ARG A 11 -6.95 -5.73 4.72
CA ARG A 11 -5.79 -5.04 5.31
C ARG A 11 -5.76 -3.57 4.95
N ALA A 12 -6.01 -3.21 3.69
CA ALA A 12 -6.05 -1.82 3.26
C ALA A 12 -7.13 -1.02 4.02
N LEU A 13 -8.31 -1.60 4.22
CA LEU A 13 -9.37 -1.03 5.06
C LEU A 13 -8.89 -0.85 6.50
N GLY A 14 -8.21 -1.83 7.09
CA GLY A 14 -7.62 -1.72 8.42
C GLY A 14 -6.56 -0.62 8.58
N LEU A 15 -5.98 -0.12 7.48
CA LEU A 15 -5.02 1.01 7.49
C LEU A 15 -5.69 2.38 7.31
N GLY A 16 -7.01 2.41 7.17
CA GLY A 16 -7.78 3.63 6.98
C GLY A 16 -8.02 4.00 5.51
N LEU A 17 -8.10 3.01 4.61
CA LEU A 17 -8.38 3.25 3.19
C LEU A 17 -9.76 3.91 3.00
N ALA A 18 -10.77 3.49 3.77
CA ALA A 18 -12.13 4.02 3.64
C ALA A 18 -12.19 5.52 3.95
N GLU A 19 -11.54 5.94 5.04
CA GLU A 19 -11.43 7.33 5.47
C GLU A 19 -10.63 8.15 4.44
N THR A 20 -9.58 7.56 3.88
CA THR A 20 -8.77 8.20 2.84
C THR A 20 -9.58 8.43 1.57
N ILE A 21 -10.35 7.43 1.12
CA ILE A 21 -11.26 7.56 -0.03
C ILE A 21 -12.32 8.62 0.25
N ALA A 22 -12.97 8.57 1.41
CA ALA A 22 -14.01 9.53 1.79
C ALA A 22 -13.50 10.97 1.78
N ARG A 23 -12.33 11.21 2.39
CA ARG A 23 -11.69 12.54 2.39
C ARG A 23 -11.34 12.99 0.97
N THR A 24 -10.78 12.10 0.16
CA THR A 24 -10.42 12.44 -1.23
C THR A 24 -11.66 12.79 -2.06
N ILE A 25 -12.78 12.08 -1.86
CA ILE A 25 -14.06 12.41 -2.53
C ILE A 25 -14.56 13.79 -2.07
N GLN A 26 -14.50 14.09 -0.77
CA GLN A 26 -14.90 15.40 -0.24
C GLN A 26 -14.06 16.54 -0.81
N ASP A 27 -12.74 16.33 -0.92
CA ASP A 27 -11.82 17.31 -1.52
C ASP A 27 -12.15 17.54 -3.00
N LEU A 28 -12.41 16.46 -3.76
CA LEU A 28 -12.83 16.56 -5.15
C LEU A 28 -14.18 17.28 -5.30
N ASP A 29 -15.15 16.99 -4.44
CA ASP A 29 -16.46 17.65 -4.45
C ASP A 29 -16.33 19.15 -4.22
N ARG A 30 -15.47 19.55 -3.29
CA ARG A 30 -15.16 20.95 -3.05
C ARG A 30 -14.51 21.62 -4.28
N VAL A 31 -13.49 20.99 -4.85
CA VAL A 31 -12.78 21.54 -6.03
C VAL A 31 -13.71 21.66 -7.24
N ILE A 32 -14.62 20.71 -7.43
CA ILE A 32 -15.63 20.76 -8.50
C ILE A 32 -16.61 21.91 -8.25
N ALA A 33 -17.08 22.09 -7.01
CA ALA A 33 -18.03 23.16 -6.66
C ALA A 33 -17.42 24.57 -6.81
N GLU A 34 -16.14 24.71 -6.48
CA GLU A 34 -15.37 25.97 -6.60
C GLU A 34 -14.81 26.19 -8.02
N TYR A 35 -15.09 25.29 -8.98
CA TYR A 35 -14.48 25.35 -10.31
C TYR A 35 -14.93 26.58 -11.10
N PRO A 36 -14.00 27.35 -11.72
CA PRO A 36 -14.35 28.60 -12.38
C PRO A 36 -15.22 28.39 -13.62
N ALA A 37 -16.18 29.28 -13.83
CA ALA A 37 -17.12 29.22 -14.97
C ALA A 37 -16.43 29.33 -16.35
N ARG A 38 -15.24 29.94 -16.42
CA ARG A 38 -14.38 29.98 -17.62
C ARG A 38 -13.23 28.96 -17.58
N GLY A 39 -13.32 27.98 -16.69
CA GLY A 39 -12.33 26.91 -16.57
C GLY A 39 -12.36 25.95 -17.76
N GLY A 40 -11.29 25.17 -17.92
CA GLY A 40 -11.20 24.19 -19.01
C GLY A 40 -12.09 22.97 -18.76
N GLU A 41 -13.08 22.76 -19.63
CA GLU A 41 -14.03 21.63 -19.54
C GLU A 41 -13.34 20.27 -19.44
N ARG A 42 -12.20 20.09 -20.13
CA ARG A 42 -11.42 18.85 -20.10
C ARG A 42 -10.94 18.50 -18.69
N TYR A 43 -10.54 19.51 -17.92
CA TYR A 43 -10.05 19.29 -16.56
C TYR A 43 -11.21 19.01 -15.60
N LEU A 44 -12.32 19.75 -15.72
CA LEU A 44 -13.54 19.48 -14.94
C LEU A 44 -14.06 18.05 -15.19
N LYS A 45 -14.09 17.61 -16.44
CA LYS A 45 -14.46 16.23 -16.80
C LYS A 45 -13.55 15.21 -16.11
N ARG A 46 -12.24 15.46 -16.08
CA ARG A 46 -11.26 14.60 -15.40
C ARG A 46 -11.53 14.52 -13.89
N LEU A 47 -11.87 15.64 -13.24
CA LEU A 47 -12.23 15.63 -11.81
C LEU A 47 -13.46 14.76 -11.54
N HIS A 48 -14.50 14.87 -12.37
CA HIS A 48 -15.68 14.00 -12.26
C HIS A 48 -15.38 12.52 -12.53
N GLU A 49 -14.48 12.21 -13.46
CA GLU A 49 -14.02 10.84 -13.72
C GLU A 49 -13.25 10.28 -12.52
N GLN A 50 -12.34 11.06 -11.95
CA GLN A 50 -11.59 10.70 -10.74
C GLN A 50 -12.55 10.43 -9.57
N ARG A 51 -13.50 11.34 -9.32
CA ARG A 51 -14.52 11.17 -8.29
C ARG A 51 -15.30 9.87 -8.48
N ARG A 52 -15.80 9.61 -9.70
CA ARG A 52 -16.54 8.37 -10.01
C ARG A 52 -15.70 7.13 -9.76
N SER A 53 -14.41 7.16 -10.13
CA SER A 53 -13.50 6.03 -9.89
C SER A 53 -13.23 5.74 -8.41
N LEU A 54 -13.49 6.70 -7.50
CA LEU A 54 -13.31 6.51 -6.06
C LEU A 54 -14.57 5.98 -5.37
N VAL A 55 -15.75 6.16 -5.96
CA VAL A 55 -17.02 5.62 -5.45
C VAL A 55 -17.06 4.09 -5.57
N ALA A 56 -16.55 3.56 -6.67
CA ALA A 56 -16.41 2.13 -6.91
C ALA A 56 -14.98 1.82 -7.35
N PRO A 57 -14.02 1.82 -6.41
CA PRO A 57 -12.61 1.76 -6.74
C PRO A 57 -12.22 0.38 -7.27
N SER A 58 -11.50 0.38 -8.38
CA SER A 58 -10.85 -0.83 -8.88
C SER A 58 -9.72 -1.27 -7.94
N LEU A 59 -9.33 -2.55 -8.00
CA LEU A 59 -8.16 -3.04 -7.24
C LEU A 59 -6.90 -2.23 -7.53
N ARG A 60 -6.72 -1.78 -8.78
CA ARG A 60 -5.60 -0.92 -9.20
C ARG A 60 -5.66 0.45 -8.52
N THR A 61 -6.85 1.04 -8.43
CA THR A 61 -7.07 2.31 -7.72
C THR A 61 -6.77 2.15 -6.23
N ILE A 62 -7.22 1.05 -5.63
CA ILE A 62 -6.94 0.71 -4.22
C ILE A 62 -5.44 0.58 -4.00
N ALA A 63 -4.73 -0.18 -4.85
CA ALA A 63 -3.29 -0.35 -4.79
C ALA A 63 -2.54 0.99 -4.86
N ALA A 64 -2.93 1.88 -5.77
CA ALA A 64 -2.35 3.22 -5.88
C ALA A 64 -2.55 4.07 -4.61
N LEU A 65 -3.76 4.05 -4.04
CA LEU A 65 -4.08 4.77 -2.81
C LEU A 65 -3.29 4.22 -1.62
N VAL A 66 -3.19 2.90 -1.49
CA VAL A 66 -2.39 2.23 -0.45
C VAL A 66 -0.92 2.66 -0.52
N VAL A 67 -0.32 2.68 -1.72
CA VAL A 67 1.06 3.16 -1.89
C VAL A 67 1.18 4.61 -1.44
N SER A 68 0.23 5.48 -1.83
CA SER A 68 0.23 6.88 -1.41
C SER A 68 0.10 7.05 0.11
N MET A 69 -0.74 6.24 0.77
CA MET A 69 -0.89 6.25 2.22
C MET A 69 0.39 5.79 2.92
N CYS A 70 1.05 4.77 2.38
CA CYS A 70 2.28 4.20 2.93
C CYS A 70 3.50 5.10 2.70
N ALA A 71 3.49 5.94 1.67
CA ALA A 71 4.54 6.95 1.45
C ALA A 71 4.59 8.00 2.56
N GLN A 72 3.47 8.23 3.25
CA GLN A 72 3.37 9.17 4.36
C GLN A 72 3.65 8.51 5.72
N ASP A 73 3.59 7.18 5.81
CA ASP A 73 3.75 6.43 7.06
C ASP A 73 4.38 5.06 6.80
N ARG A 74 5.66 4.93 7.19
CA ARG A 74 6.45 3.70 7.02
C ARG A 74 5.91 2.51 7.83
N LEU A 75 5.18 2.73 8.92
CA LEU A 75 4.59 1.63 9.69
C LEU A 75 3.46 0.97 8.89
N ARG A 76 2.64 1.76 8.18
CA ARG A 76 1.61 1.23 7.28
C ARG A 76 2.22 0.40 6.15
N ALA A 77 3.35 0.87 5.59
CA ALA A 77 4.08 0.13 4.56
C ALA A 77 4.47 -1.28 5.04
N ARG A 78 5.04 -1.38 6.24
CA ARG A 78 5.45 -2.67 6.84
C ARG A 78 4.27 -3.61 7.08
N LEU A 79 3.12 -3.09 7.50
CA LEU A 79 1.93 -3.88 7.82
C LEU A 79 1.26 -4.50 6.58
N ILE A 80 1.34 -3.81 5.42
CA ILE A 80 0.70 -4.28 4.18
C ILE A 80 1.65 -5.00 3.22
N ALA A 81 2.96 -4.76 3.32
CA ALA A 81 3.96 -5.30 2.41
C ALA A 81 3.84 -6.83 2.19
N PRO A 82 3.66 -7.69 3.21
CA PRO A 82 3.56 -9.13 2.98
C PRO A 82 2.39 -9.53 2.08
N THR A 83 1.21 -8.95 2.31
CA THR A 83 0.01 -9.24 1.50
C THR A 83 0.08 -8.59 0.14
N PHE A 84 0.70 -7.42 0.02
CA PHE A 84 0.94 -6.78 -1.26
C PHE A 84 1.93 -7.60 -2.12
N ALA A 85 3.00 -8.14 -1.52
CA ALA A 85 3.95 -9.01 -2.22
C ALA A 85 3.25 -10.25 -2.82
N LEU A 86 2.40 -10.90 -2.03
CA LEU A 86 1.59 -12.03 -2.50
C LEU A 86 0.62 -11.64 -3.62
N LEU A 87 -0.01 -10.46 -3.50
CA LEU A 87 -0.87 -9.94 -4.56
C LEU A 87 -0.09 -9.69 -5.85
N ALA A 88 1.09 -9.06 -5.76
CA ALA A 88 1.97 -8.78 -6.89
C ALA A 88 2.47 -10.06 -7.59
N ALA A 89 2.75 -11.12 -6.83
CA ALA A 89 3.16 -12.41 -7.39
C ALA A 89 2.04 -13.06 -8.22
N GLN A 90 0.77 -12.89 -7.84
CA GLN A 90 -0.38 -13.43 -8.59
C GLN A 90 -0.89 -12.50 -9.69
N ARG A 91 -0.60 -11.21 -9.58
CA ARG A 91 -1.10 -10.16 -10.47
C ARG A 91 0.04 -9.29 -10.98
N PRO A 92 0.57 -9.58 -12.18
CA PRO A 92 1.68 -8.80 -12.76
C PRO A 92 1.37 -7.30 -12.88
N ASP A 93 0.10 -6.93 -13.07
CA ASP A 93 -0.33 -5.53 -13.12
C ASP A 93 -0.22 -4.79 -11.77
N MET A 94 0.00 -5.51 -10.67
CA MET A 94 0.22 -4.98 -9.32
C MET A 94 1.71 -4.87 -8.94
N ALA A 95 2.62 -5.54 -9.65
CA ALA A 95 4.05 -5.58 -9.32
C ALA A 95 4.67 -4.19 -9.22
N ARG A 96 4.37 -3.31 -10.18
CA ARG A 96 4.86 -1.93 -10.17
C ARG A 96 4.40 -1.14 -8.93
N PHE A 97 3.23 -1.40 -8.36
CA PHE A 97 2.80 -0.72 -7.14
C PHE A 97 3.56 -1.24 -5.92
N TYR A 98 3.85 -2.54 -5.87
CA TYR A 98 4.66 -3.12 -4.81
C TYR A 98 6.10 -2.60 -4.83
N GLU A 99 6.70 -2.43 -6.01
CA GLU A 99 8.01 -1.79 -6.15
C GLU A 99 8.02 -0.36 -5.56
N HIS A 100 7.00 0.44 -5.89
CA HIS A 100 6.87 1.79 -5.32
C HIS A 100 6.63 1.77 -3.81
N LEU A 101 5.90 0.79 -3.28
CA LEU A 101 5.73 0.60 -1.84
C LEU A 101 7.09 0.40 -1.15
N ASN A 102 7.94 -0.46 -1.71
CA ASN A 102 9.27 -0.73 -1.16
C ASN A 102 10.19 0.49 -1.23
N ALA A 103 10.16 1.21 -2.36
CA ALA A 103 10.91 2.45 -2.54
C ALA A 103 10.47 3.54 -1.55
N ALA A 104 9.16 3.67 -1.29
CA ALA A 104 8.63 4.67 -0.36
C ALA A 104 8.81 4.28 1.12
N GLY A 105 8.75 2.99 1.44
CA GLY A 105 8.81 2.46 2.81
C GLY A 105 10.21 2.17 3.33
N GLY A 106 11.24 2.11 2.47
CA GLY A 106 12.56 1.60 2.86
C GLY A 106 12.49 0.16 3.37
N VAL A 107 11.50 -0.61 2.92
CA VAL A 107 11.39 -2.04 3.25
C VAL A 107 12.34 -2.77 2.30
N PHE A 108 13.63 -2.77 2.66
CA PHE A 108 14.52 -3.81 2.16
C PHE A 108 13.89 -5.13 2.62
N VAL A 109 13.49 -5.94 1.64
CA VAL A 109 13.10 -7.32 1.87
C VAL A 109 14.34 -8.00 2.40
N ASP A 110 14.45 -8.15 3.71
CA ASP A 110 15.37 -9.09 4.32
C ASP A 110 14.84 -10.47 3.89
N GLN A 111 15.52 -11.08 2.92
CA GLN A 111 15.30 -12.47 2.53
C GLN A 111 15.64 -13.36 3.73
N PRO A 112 15.01 -14.54 3.84
CA PRO A 112 14.95 -15.29 5.09
C PRO A 112 16.34 -15.75 5.50
N ALA A 113 16.72 -15.49 6.75
CA ALA A 113 17.80 -16.24 7.38
C ALA A 113 17.36 -17.72 7.39
N ASP A 114 17.95 -18.48 6.49
CA ASP A 114 17.91 -19.94 6.46
C ASP A 114 18.12 -20.51 7.87
N VAL A 115 17.26 -21.47 8.21
CA VAL A 115 17.60 -22.77 8.76
C VAL A 115 18.67 -22.79 9.86
N VAL A 116 18.17 -23.01 11.09
CA VAL A 116 18.66 -24.01 12.05
C VAL A 116 20.18 -24.27 12.05
N ALA A 117 20.86 -23.73 13.06
CA ALA A 117 21.87 -24.47 13.80
C ALA A 117 21.57 -24.36 15.29
N GLN A 118 20.68 -25.27 15.73
CA GLN A 118 20.56 -25.71 17.13
C GLN A 118 21.85 -26.40 17.58
N SER A 119 21.99 -26.50 18.91
CA SER A 119 22.92 -27.36 19.68
C SER A 119 24.32 -26.76 19.81
N ASP A 120 25.02 -26.81 20.94
CA ASP A 120 24.82 -27.35 22.29
C ASP A 120 26.07 -26.89 23.06
N VAL A 121 25.95 -26.38 24.28
CA VAL A 121 26.43 -27.05 25.51
C VAL A 121 27.97 -27.19 25.61
N THR A 122 28.53 -26.38 26.52
CA THR A 122 29.61 -26.72 27.48
C THR A 122 31.02 -27.05 26.99
N ALA A 123 31.97 -26.13 27.25
CA ALA A 123 33.31 -26.36 27.84
C ALA A 123 34.04 -25.00 27.88
N LEU A 124 34.17 -24.30 29.00
CA LEU A 124 35.11 -24.54 30.11
C LEU A 124 36.56 -24.76 29.65
N ARG A 125 37.31 -23.66 29.48
CA ARG A 125 38.71 -23.46 29.96
C ARG A 125 39.29 -22.18 29.38
N VAL A 126 39.51 -21.18 30.24
CA VAL A 126 40.68 -20.29 30.11
C VAL A 126 41.15 -19.96 31.53
N ASP A 127 42.28 -20.56 31.91
CA ASP A 127 43.13 -20.12 33.00
C ASP A 127 43.58 -18.67 32.76
N ALA A 128 43.49 -17.80 33.77
CA ALA A 128 44.42 -16.67 33.97
C ALA A 128 44.11 -15.92 35.28
N ALA A 129 44.76 -16.34 36.38
CA ALA A 129 45.48 -15.49 37.35
C ALA A 129 45.97 -16.35 38.52
#